data_AF-A0A3D5F948-F1
#
_entry.id   AF-A0A3D5F948-F1
#
_cell.length_a   1.000
_cell.length_b   1.000
_cell.length_c   1.000
_cell.angle_alpha   90.00
_cell.angle_beta   90.00
_cell.angle_gamma   90.00
#
_symmetry.space_group_name_H-M   'P 1'
#
loop_
_entity.id
_entity.type
_entity.pdbx_description
1 polymer ?
#
loop_
_entity_poly.entity_id
_entity_poly.type
_entity_poly.pdbx_seq_one_letter_code
_entity_poly.pdbx_strand_id
1 'polypeptide(L)'
;MWNLVTRPYMTFSIAKPLSYSPPASGEAVMRLNAPATGEVLRLDELPHPLLQAGLLGTGAAINMTTGEISAPISAVVQSINIAKAQLVLVHAKGLKLQLQVGQPGEISYGERLKWL
;
A
#
# COMPACT_ATOMS: atom_id res chain seq x y z
N MET A 1 55.77 -19.43 1.70
CA MET A 1 54.65 -19.74 2.60
C MET A 1 53.84 -18.46 2.81
N TRP A 2 52.68 -18.33 2.17
CA TRP A 2 51.45 -17.68 2.66
C TRP A 2 50.43 -17.63 1.50
N ASN A 3 49.39 -18.48 1.60
CA ASN A 3 48.24 -18.43 0.70
C ASN A 3 47.22 -17.45 1.27
N LEU A 4 46.89 -16.40 0.50
CA LEU A 4 45.79 -15.49 0.79
C LEU A 4 44.47 -16.25 0.57
N VAL A 5 43.82 -16.65 1.66
CA VAL A 5 42.47 -17.20 1.66
C VAL A 5 41.50 -16.05 1.43
N THR A 6 40.97 -15.91 0.22
CA THR A 6 39.83 -15.04 -0.07
C THR A 6 38.58 -15.68 0.50
N ARG A 7 38.03 -15.10 1.57
CA ARG A 7 36.72 -15.49 2.10
C ARG A 7 35.64 -14.87 1.21
N PRO A 8 34.75 -15.66 0.58
CA PRO A 8 33.61 -15.08 -0.10
C PRO A 8 32.66 -14.48 0.95
N TYR A 9 32.33 -13.19 0.80
CA TYR A 9 31.24 -12.57 1.56
C TYR A 9 29.94 -13.28 1.17
N MET A 10 29.42 -14.11 2.07
CA MET A 10 28.06 -14.64 1.98
C MET A 10 27.08 -13.52 2.33
N THR A 11 26.49 -12.90 1.31
CA THR A 11 25.30 -12.06 1.48
C THR A 11 24.12 -12.99 1.80
N PHE A 12 23.74 -13.06 3.08
CA PHE A 12 22.47 -13.68 3.46
C PHE A 12 21.33 -12.70 3.17
N SER A 13 20.52 -13.01 2.16
CA SER A 13 19.25 -12.32 1.95
C SER A 13 18.21 -12.91 2.91
N ILE A 14 17.83 -12.14 3.94
CA ILE A 14 16.75 -12.46 4.89
C ILE A 14 15.35 -12.26 4.28
N ALA A 15 15.27 -11.76 3.04
CA ALA A 15 13.99 -11.58 2.38
C ALA A 15 13.33 -12.95 2.14
N LYS A 16 12.31 -13.26 2.95
CA LYS A 16 11.36 -14.33 2.67
C LYS A 16 10.93 -14.18 1.21
N PRO A 17 11.14 -15.18 0.33
CA PRO A 17 10.72 -15.08 -1.05
C PRO A 17 9.23 -14.76 -1.05
N LEU A 18 8.85 -13.72 -1.79
CA LEU A 18 7.46 -13.34 -1.95
C LEU A 18 6.74 -14.53 -2.58
N SER A 19 6.00 -15.26 -1.75
CA SER A 19 5.09 -16.27 -2.23
C SER A 19 3.91 -15.52 -2.82
N TYR A 20 3.81 -15.53 -4.14
CA TYR A 20 2.58 -15.10 -4.81
C TYR A 20 1.43 -15.89 -4.20
N SER A 21 0.38 -15.19 -3.79
CA SER A 21 -0.93 -15.82 -3.72
C SER A 21 -1.19 -16.37 -5.13
N PRO A 22 -1.55 -17.66 -5.29
CA PRO A 22 -2.04 -18.17 -6.56
C PRO A 22 -3.10 -17.21 -7.13
N PRO A 23 -3.24 -17.07 -8.47
CA PRO A 23 -4.44 -16.42 -9.01
C PRO A 23 -5.63 -17.07 -8.30
N ALA A 24 -6.49 -16.26 -7.68
CA ALA A 24 -7.58 -16.75 -6.85
C ALA A 24 -8.39 -17.76 -7.68
N SER A 25 -8.19 -19.04 -7.40
CA SER A 25 -8.85 -20.15 -8.12
C SER A 25 -10.28 -20.37 -7.62
N GLY A 26 -10.69 -19.58 -6.63
CA GLY A 26 -12.06 -19.48 -6.14
C GLY A 26 -12.68 -18.13 -6.49
N GLU A 27 -14.00 -18.06 -6.38
CA GLU A 27 -14.75 -16.84 -6.56
C GLU A 27 -14.26 -15.76 -5.58
N ALA A 28 -14.13 -14.51 -6.06
CA ALA A 28 -13.71 -13.40 -5.22
C ALA A 28 -14.69 -13.21 -4.05
N VAL A 29 -14.24 -13.53 -2.83
CA VAL A 29 -15.02 -13.39 -1.59
C VAL A 29 -15.42 -11.94 -1.28
N MET A 30 -14.73 -10.97 -1.88
CA MET A 30 -15.02 -9.54 -1.79
C MET A 30 -14.39 -8.80 -2.97
N ARG A 31 -15.12 -7.83 -3.54
CA ARG A 31 -14.64 -6.94 -4.60
C ARG A 31 -14.41 -5.55 -4.02
N LEU A 32 -13.30 -4.93 -4.38
CA LEU A 32 -12.99 -3.53 -4.07
C LEU A 32 -13.07 -2.73 -5.36
N ASN A 33 -13.82 -1.63 -5.33
CA ASN A 33 -13.82 -0.65 -6.41
C ASN A 33 -12.57 0.21 -6.30
N ALA A 34 -12.08 0.72 -7.44
CA ALA A 34 -11.00 1.70 -7.43
C ALA A 34 -11.50 2.97 -6.71
N PRO A 35 -10.79 3.46 -5.67
CA PRO A 35 -11.22 4.65 -4.93
C PRO A 35 -11.07 5.96 -5.73
N ALA A 36 -10.24 5.97 -6.77
CA ALA A 36 -10.02 7.13 -7.63
C ALA A 36 -9.87 6.70 -9.09
N THR A 37 -10.14 7.61 -10.02
CA THR A 37 -9.87 7.40 -11.45
C THR A 37 -8.37 7.57 -11.71
N GLY A 38 -7.77 6.64 -12.44
CA GLY A 38 -6.36 6.72 -12.79
C GLY A 38 -5.74 5.39 -13.20
N GLU A 39 -4.42 5.37 -13.23
CA GLU A 39 -3.62 4.18 -13.53
C GLU A 39 -3.31 3.41 -12.24
N VAL A 40 -3.55 2.10 -12.23
CA VAL A 40 -3.22 1.24 -11.09
C VAL A 40 -1.74 0.85 -11.17
N LEU A 41 -1.01 1.14 -10.10
CA LEU A 41 0.42 0.86 -9.96
C LEU A 41 0.66 -0.16 -8.84
N ARG A 42 1.75 -0.91 -8.94
CA ARG A 42 2.16 -1.78 -7.84
C ARG A 42 2.86 -0.98 -6.75
N LEU A 43 2.69 -1.41 -5.51
CA LEU A 43 3.33 -0.73 -4.36
C LEU A 43 4.85 -0.86 -4.36
N ASP A 44 5.40 -1.94 -4.93
CA ASP A 44 6.85 -2.17 -5.02
C ASP A 44 7.54 -1.39 -6.14
N GLU A 45 6.77 -0.83 -7.08
CA GLU A 45 7.26 0.07 -8.12
C GLU A 45 7.35 1.52 -7.63
N LEU A 46 6.72 1.85 -6.48
CA LEU A 46 6.80 3.18 -5.90
C LEU A 46 8.16 3.39 -5.20
N PRO A 47 8.76 4.59 -5.30
CA PRO A 47 10.06 4.91 -4.69
C PRO A 47 9.92 5.18 -3.18
N HIS A 48 9.37 4.22 -2.42
CA HIS A 48 9.16 4.32 -0.99
C HIS A 48 9.57 3.02 -0.28
N PRO A 49 10.65 3.01 0.53
CA PRO A 49 11.20 1.79 1.12
C PRO A 49 10.20 0.95 1.93
N LEU A 50 9.30 1.60 2.68
CA LEU A 50 8.30 0.88 3.48
C LEU A 50 7.20 0.21 2.63
N LEU A 51 6.92 0.75 1.44
CA LEU A 51 5.95 0.16 0.50
C LEU A 51 6.60 -1.00 -0.25
N GLN A 52 7.83 -0.81 -0.71
CA GLN A 52 8.63 -1.85 -1.37
C GLN A 52 8.88 -3.06 -0.48
N ALA A 53 9.09 -2.83 0.83
CA ALA A 53 9.24 -3.89 1.81
C ALA A 53 7.91 -4.51 2.29
N GLY A 54 6.75 -4.01 1.83
CA GLY A 54 5.43 -4.50 2.24
C GLY A 54 5.09 -4.25 3.72
N LEU A 55 5.83 -3.38 4.41
CA LEU A 55 5.69 -3.14 5.85
C LEU A 55 4.41 -2.39 6.22
N LEU A 56 3.83 -1.66 5.25
CA LEU A 56 2.57 -0.92 5.42
C LEU A 56 1.34 -1.76 5.01
N GLY A 57 1.54 -3.03 4.68
CA GLY A 57 0.51 -3.94 4.19
C GLY A 57 0.54 -4.14 2.68
N THR A 58 -0.33 -5.02 2.21
CA THR A 58 -0.50 -5.32 0.78
C THR A 58 -1.57 -4.40 0.17
N GLY A 59 -1.49 -4.19 -1.14
CA GLY A 59 -2.46 -3.36 -1.85
C GLY A 59 -1.94 -2.93 -3.22
N ALA A 60 -2.51 -1.84 -3.71
CA ALA A 60 -2.13 -1.18 -4.95
C ALA A 60 -2.15 0.33 -4.75
N ALA A 61 -1.40 1.04 -5.59
CA ALA A 61 -1.46 2.48 -5.70
C ALA A 61 -2.25 2.89 -6.93
N ILE A 62 -2.74 4.13 -6.94
CA ILE A 62 -3.40 4.72 -8.10
C ILE A 62 -2.74 6.06 -8.39
N ASN A 63 -2.19 6.21 -9.59
CA ASN A 63 -1.81 7.51 -10.11
C ASN A 63 -3.08 8.22 -10.59
N MET A 64 -3.62 9.09 -9.74
CA MET A 64 -4.95 9.68 -9.96
C MET A 64 -4.94 10.68 -11.11
N THR A 65 -5.96 10.61 -11.97
CA THR A 65 -6.21 11.60 -13.03
C THR A 65 -7.21 12.68 -12.61
N THR A 66 -7.95 12.44 -11.54
CA THR A 66 -8.88 13.40 -10.91
C THR A 66 -8.52 13.64 -9.44
N GLY A 67 -9.03 14.72 -8.86
CA GLY A 67 -8.81 15.06 -7.45
C GLY A 67 -9.84 14.47 -6.48
N GLU A 68 -10.60 13.47 -6.92
CA GLU A 68 -11.75 12.93 -6.16
C GLU A 68 -11.48 11.50 -5.70
N ILE A 69 -11.85 11.23 -4.46
CA ILE A 69 -11.69 9.91 -3.83
C ILE A 69 -13.04 9.48 -3.29
N SER A 70 -13.44 8.27 -3.64
CA SER A 70 -14.67 7.62 -3.21
C SER A 70 -14.37 6.37 -2.38
N ALA A 71 -15.35 5.95 -1.59
CA ALA A 71 -15.21 4.73 -0.80
C ALA A 71 -15.12 3.50 -1.73
N PRO A 72 -14.07 2.66 -1.61
CA PRO A 72 -13.90 1.49 -2.48
C PRO A 72 -14.90 0.36 -2.18
N ILE A 73 -15.57 0.42 -1.03
CA ILE A 73 -16.56 -0.55 -0.56
C ILE A 73 -17.46 0.09 0.49
N SER A 74 -18.65 -0.48 0.72
CA SER A 74 -19.51 -0.12 1.85
C SER A 74 -18.81 -0.43 3.17
N ALA A 75 -18.32 0.60 3.86
CA ALA A 75 -17.55 0.49 5.10
C ALA A 75 -17.80 1.69 6.00
N VAL A 76 -17.45 1.54 7.28
CA VAL A 76 -17.49 2.64 8.25
C VAL A 76 -16.12 3.31 8.30
N VAL A 77 -16.11 4.64 8.33
CA VAL A 77 -14.90 5.42 8.60
C VAL A 77 -14.48 5.21 10.05
N GLN A 78 -13.33 4.57 10.26
CA GLN A 78 -12.76 4.35 11.59
C GLN A 78 -11.94 5.55 12.06
N SER A 79 -11.13 6.15 11.18
CA SER A 79 -10.35 7.34 11.52
C SER A 79 -9.98 8.15 10.29
N ILE A 80 -9.84 9.46 10.51
CA ILE A 80 -9.33 10.42 9.55
C ILE A 80 -8.14 11.12 10.18
N ASN A 81 -6.99 11.08 9.51
CA ASN A 81 -5.84 11.90 9.86
C ASN A 81 -5.63 12.96 8.77
N ILE A 82 -6.19 14.15 9.00
CA ILE A 82 -6.15 15.28 8.07
C ILE A 82 -4.71 15.70 7.79
N ALA A 83 -3.87 15.76 8.83
CA ALA A 83 -2.49 16.20 8.71
C ALA A 83 -1.64 15.29 7.81
N LYS A 84 -1.94 13.99 7.80
CA LYS A 84 -1.26 12.98 6.98
C LYS A 84 -2.03 12.57 5.73
N ALA A 85 -3.14 13.25 5.42
CA ALA A 85 -4.02 12.90 4.31
C ALA A 85 -4.38 11.40 4.25
N GLN A 86 -4.75 10.84 5.40
CA GLN A 86 -4.98 9.40 5.58
C GLN A 86 -6.39 9.13 6.10
N LEU A 87 -7.03 8.10 5.54
CA LEU A 87 -8.36 7.61 5.91
C LEU A 87 -8.31 6.12 6.18
N VAL A 88 -8.94 5.68 7.26
CA VAL A 88 -9.06 4.26 7.61
C VAL A 88 -10.52 3.85 7.60
N LEU A 89 -10.82 2.81 6.83
CA LEU A 89 -12.16 2.23 6.67
C LEU A 89 -12.18 0.82 7.27
N VAL A 90 -13.32 0.46 7.87
CA VAL A 90 -13.56 -0.90 8.37
C VAL A 90 -14.86 -1.44 7.79
N HIS A 91 -14.76 -2.57 7.11
CA HIS A 91 -15.90 -3.32 6.58
C HIS A 91 -16.52 -4.19 7.69
N ALA A 92 -17.83 -4.45 7.62
CA ALA A 92 -18.55 -5.25 8.61
C ALA A 92 -18.00 -6.69 8.79
N LYS A 93 -17.33 -7.23 7.76
CA LYS A 93 -16.64 -8.54 7.79
C LYS A 93 -15.22 -8.48 8.37
N GLY A 94 -14.80 -7.35 8.95
CA GLY A 94 -13.50 -7.20 9.62
C GLY A 94 -12.33 -6.75 8.74
N LEU A 95 -12.52 -6.55 7.43
CA LEU A 95 -11.48 -5.97 6.58
C LEU A 95 -11.22 -4.52 6.98
N LYS A 96 -9.95 -4.20 7.24
CA LYS A 96 -9.47 -2.84 7.48
C LYS A 96 -8.70 -2.35 6.26
N LEU A 97 -9.13 -1.21 5.70
CA LEU A 97 -8.51 -0.57 4.55
C LEU A 97 -7.93 0.78 4.95
N GLN A 98 -6.74 1.08 4.47
CA GLN A 98 -6.13 2.40 4.62
C GLN A 98 -6.02 3.05 3.25
N LEU A 99 -6.62 4.22 3.09
CA LEU A 99 -6.41 5.09 1.95
C LEU A 99 -5.39 6.15 2.37
N GLN A 100 -4.25 6.17 1.68
CA GLN A 100 -3.20 7.16 1.85
C GLN A 100 -3.18 8.03 0.60
N VAL A 101 -3.40 9.33 0.76
CA VAL A 101 -3.26 10.31 -0.32
C VAL A 101 -1.87 10.93 -0.20
N GLY A 102 -1.12 10.98 -1.30
CA GLY A 102 0.27 11.42 -1.30
C GLY A 102 1.22 10.38 -0.68
N GLN A 103 2.39 10.84 -0.23
CA GLN A 103 3.43 9.94 0.25
C GLN A 103 3.18 9.52 1.73
N PRO A 104 3.31 8.22 2.07
CA PRO A 104 3.23 7.80 3.46
C PRO A 104 4.24 8.54 4.35
N GLY A 105 3.76 9.07 5.48
CA GLY A 105 4.60 9.81 6.43
C GLY A 105 4.77 11.29 6.14
N GLU A 106 4.34 11.76 4.96
CA GLU A 106 4.26 13.19 4.65
C GLU A 106 3.19 13.88 5.50
N ILE A 107 3.47 15.11 5.92
CA ILE A 107 2.51 15.95 6.64
C ILE A 107 2.17 17.14 5.74
N SER A 108 0.91 17.24 5.33
CA SER A 108 0.39 18.26 4.41
C SER A 108 -0.73 19.11 5.01
N TYR A 109 -1.02 18.93 6.31
CA TYR A 109 -2.02 19.70 7.08
C TYR A 109 -3.42 19.79 6.45
N GLY A 110 -3.72 18.91 5.49
CA GLY A 110 -5.00 18.90 4.77
C GLY A 110 -5.24 20.12 3.89
N GLU A 111 -4.21 20.91 3.54
CA GLU A 111 -4.36 22.19 2.81
C GLU A 111 -5.13 22.06 1.48
N ARG A 112 -5.16 20.85 0.90
CA ARG A 112 -5.81 20.55 -0.38
C ARG A 112 -6.96 19.54 -0.28
N LEU A 113 -7.35 19.15 0.93
CA LEU A 113 -8.43 18.17 1.14
C LEU A 113 -9.76 18.88 1.41
N LYS A 114 -10.81 18.42 0.74
CA LYS A 114 -12.19 18.86 0.96
C LYS A 114 -13.09 17.65 1.07
N TRP A 115 -14.01 17.68 2.02
CA TRP A 115 -15.05 16.67 2.18
C TRP A 115 -16.29 17.17 1.45
N LEU A 116 -16.84 16.34 0.57
CA LEU A 116 -18.07 16.60 -0.17
C LEU A 116 -19.26 15.96 0.53
#